data_AF-A0A9P4NQ21-F1
#
_entry.id   AF-A0A9P4NQ21-F1
#
_cell.length_a   1.000
_cell.length_b   1.000
_cell.length_c   1.000
_cell.angle_alpha   90.00
_cell.angle_beta   90.00
_cell.angle_gamma   90.00
#
_symmetry.space_group_name_H-M   'P 1'
#
loop_
_entity.id
_entity.type
_entity.pdbx_description
1 polymer ?
#
loop_
_entity_poly.entity_id
_entity_poly.type
_entity_poly.pdbx_seq_one_letter_code
_entity_poly.pdbx_strand_id
1 'polypeptide(L)'
;MTSSNTAPSGAVRASALSFLSLPAEIRNQIYRLVYSNTGGNDTFPNPALIRTCKQIYVEAFEMYLIEQQRVTMQKLKEAEKKNAAYEKSLWVMDALQRDLETSLEYYNAIPALNAVLGGAQTG
;
A
#
# COMPACT_ATOMS: atom_id res chain seq x y z
N MET A 1 77.13 -22.57 14.76
CA MET A 1 76.58 -21.27 14.36
C MET A 1 75.15 -21.51 13.86
N THR A 2 74.16 -21.43 14.75
CA THR A 2 72.75 -21.67 14.43
C THR A 2 72.00 -20.35 14.59
N SER A 3 71.80 -19.64 13.49
CA SER A 3 70.99 -18.43 13.43
C SER A 3 69.51 -18.76 13.65
N SER A 4 68.99 -18.38 14.80
CA SER A 4 67.57 -18.41 15.12
C SER A 4 66.83 -17.29 14.36
N ASN A 5 66.03 -17.70 13.39
CA ASN A 5 65.15 -16.83 12.61
C ASN A 5 63.89 -16.54 13.44
N THR A 6 63.84 -15.40 14.12
CA THR A 6 62.67 -14.98 14.90
C THR A 6 61.72 -14.21 13.98
N ALA A 7 60.69 -14.88 13.48
CA ALA A 7 59.62 -14.23 12.72
C ALA A 7 58.77 -13.35 13.64
N PRO A 8 58.37 -12.13 13.24
CA PRO A 8 57.50 -11.29 14.02
C PRO A 8 56.07 -11.84 14.00
N SER A 9 55.70 -12.57 15.05
CA SER A 9 54.33 -12.99 15.36
C SER A 9 53.52 -11.79 15.86
N GLY A 10 53.29 -10.82 14.98
CA GLY A 10 52.51 -9.60 15.24
C GLY A 10 51.32 -9.46 14.29
N ALA A 11 50.70 -10.57 13.89
CA ALA A 11 49.45 -10.54 13.15
C ALA A 11 48.32 -10.15 14.13
N VAL A 12 48.10 -8.84 14.29
CA VAL A 12 46.87 -8.29 14.85
C VAL A 12 45.74 -8.83 13.98
N ARG A 13 45.08 -9.90 14.42
CA ARG A 13 43.87 -10.40 13.78
C ARG A 13 42.88 -9.25 13.85
N ALA A 14 42.62 -8.60 12.72
CA ALA A 14 41.49 -7.71 12.59
C ALA A 14 40.26 -8.52 13.03
N SER A 15 39.73 -8.22 14.22
CA SER A 15 38.50 -8.84 14.68
C SER A 15 37.47 -8.61 13.60
N ALA A 16 37.03 -9.70 12.96
CA ALA A 16 35.98 -9.63 11.97
C ALA A 16 34.79 -8.91 12.63
N LEU A 17 34.45 -7.73 12.11
CA LEU A 17 33.29 -6.99 12.57
C LEU A 17 32.07 -7.86 12.31
N SER A 18 31.47 -8.37 13.39
CA SER A 18 30.28 -9.20 13.28
C SER A 18 29.10 -8.30 12.92
N PHE A 19 28.29 -8.70 11.95
CA PHE A 19 27.05 -7.98 11.65
C PHE A 19 26.15 -7.81 12.90
N LEU A 20 26.18 -8.80 13.80
CA LEU A 20 25.44 -8.75 15.06
C LEU A 20 26.04 -7.79 16.10
N SER A 21 27.29 -7.36 15.93
CA SER A 21 27.90 -6.32 16.78
C SER A 21 27.46 -4.90 16.40
N LEU A 22 26.77 -4.73 15.27
CA LEU A 22 26.18 -3.44 14.89
C LEU A 22 25.00 -3.10 15.82
N PRO A 23 24.75 -1.82 16.13
CA PRO A 23 23.52 -1.39 16.80
C PRO A 23 22.26 -1.83 16.04
N ALA A 24 21.17 -2.06 16.76
CA ALA A 24 19.91 -2.55 16.19
C ALA A 24 19.37 -1.60 15.12
N GLU A 25 19.51 -0.30 15.31
CA GLU A 25 19.10 0.75 14.39
C GLU A 25 19.79 0.59 13.02
N ILE A 26 21.09 0.30 13.04
CA ILE A 26 21.88 0.09 11.82
C ILE A 26 21.48 -1.21 11.13
N ARG A 27 21.31 -2.30 11.89
CA ARG A 27 20.82 -3.58 11.33
C ARG A 27 19.46 -3.40 10.66
N ASN A 28 18.55 -2.69 11.32
CA ASN A 28 17.22 -2.39 10.78
C ASN A 28 17.26 -1.55 9.50
N GLN A 29 18.15 -0.56 9.41
CA GLN A 29 18.35 0.20 8.17
C GLN A 29 18.85 -0.70 7.03
N ILE A 30 19.80 -1.59 7.32
CA ILE A 30 20.32 -2.54 6.33
C ILE A 30 19.21 -3.48 5.87
N TYR A 31 18.42 -4.04 6.79
CA TYR A 31 17.26 -4.85 6.44
C TYR A 31 16.31 -4.09 5.51
N ARG A 32 15.92 -2.86 5.89
CA ARG A 32 15.04 -2.01 5.05
C ARG A 32 15.61 -1.80 3.65
N LEU A 33 16.89 -1.44 3.52
CA LEU A 33 17.53 -1.24 2.22
C LEU A 33 17.49 -2.51 1.36
N VAL A 34 17.73 -3.67 1.96
CA VAL A 34 17.68 -4.94 1.24
C VAL A 34 16.25 -5.26 0.78
N TYR A 35 15.24 -4.94 1.60
CA TYR A 35 13.83 -5.10 1.25
C TYR A 35 13.36 -4.10 0.19
N SER A 36 13.84 -2.86 0.21
CA SER A 36 13.43 -1.82 -0.74
C SER A 36 14.06 -1.98 -2.12
N ASN A 37 15.24 -2.62 -2.21
CA ASN A 37 15.99 -2.74 -3.46
C ASN A 37 15.48 -3.86 -4.40
N THR A 38 14.50 -4.68 -3.98
CA THR A 38 13.92 -5.74 -4.83
C THR A 38 12.90 -5.24 -5.85
N GLY A 39 12.75 -3.92 -6.02
CA GLY A 39 12.05 -3.34 -7.17
C GLY A 39 10.54 -3.60 -7.16
N GLY A 40 9.91 -3.62 -5.99
CA GLY A 40 8.44 -3.65 -5.87
C GLY A 40 7.78 -4.98 -6.19
N ASN A 41 8.55 -6.01 -6.55
CA ASN A 41 8.01 -7.36 -6.53
C ASN A 41 7.85 -7.77 -5.07
N ASP A 42 6.67 -8.26 -4.69
CA ASP A 42 6.32 -8.90 -3.40
C ASP A 42 7.12 -10.20 -3.16
N THR A 43 8.34 -10.26 -3.68
CA THR A 43 9.24 -11.39 -3.54
C THR A 43 9.80 -11.33 -2.13
N PHE A 44 9.61 -12.44 -1.44
CA PHE A 44 10.16 -12.78 -0.12
C PHE A 44 11.54 -12.14 0.15
N PRO A 45 11.89 -11.86 1.43
CA PRO A 45 13.23 -11.43 1.79
C PRO A 45 14.29 -12.20 1.04
N ASN A 46 15.33 -11.49 0.56
CA ASN A 46 16.45 -12.12 -0.12
C ASN A 46 16.87 -13.37 0.68
N PRO A 47 16.74 -14.59 0.11
CA PRO A 47 16.92 -15.83 0.85
C PRO A 47 18.33 -15.95 1.44
N ALA A 48 19.29 -15.16 0.94
CA ALA A 48 20.63 -15.07 1.51
C ALA A 48 20.61 -14.55 2.96
N LEU A 49 19.83 -13.51 3.28
CA LEU A 49 19.75 -12.95 4.64
C LEU A 49 19.06 -13.89 5.61
N ILE A 50 17.96 -14.50 5.17
CA ILE A 50 17.18 -15.50 5.91
C ILE A 50 18.05 -16.68 6.36
N ARG A 51 19.02 -17.08 5.54
CA ARG A 51 19.84 -18.28 5.76
C ARG A 51 21.08 -18.07 6.62
N THR A 52 21.43 -16.83 7.00
CA THR A 52 22.69 -16.55 7.72
C THR A 52 22.66 -17.04 9.17
N CYS A 53 21.71 -16.58 9.98
CA CYS A 53 21.52 -17.07 11.35
C CYS A 53 20.09 -16.83 11.86
N LYS A 54 19.69 -17.57 12.92
CA LYS A 54 18.35 -17.50 13.51
C LYS A 54 17.98 -16.09 13.99
N GLN A 55 18.94 -15.35 14.54
CA GLN A 55 18.68 -13.99 15.02
C GLN A 55 18.38 -13.03 13.85
N ILE A 56 19.23 -13.04 12.82
CA ILE A 56 19.03 -12.22 11.62
C ILE A 56 17.70 -12.57 10.96
N TYR A 57 17.35 -13.86 10.91
CA TYR A 57 16.05 -14.30 10.41
C TYR A 57 14.88 -13.66 11.16
N VAL A 58 14.86 -13.72 12.49
CA VAL A 58 13.75 -13.17 13.31
C VAL A 58 13.65 -11.66 13.11
N GLU A 59 14.76 -10.94 13.22
CA GLU A 59 14.76 -9.47 13.08
C GLU A 59 14.32 -9.04 11.67
N ALA A 60 14.86 -9.68 10.63
CA ALA A 60 14.52 -9.35 9.25
C ALA A 60 13.05 -9.71 8.94
N PHE A 61 12.57 -10.86 9.42
CA PHE A 61 11.19 -11.29 9.23
C PHE A 61 10.18 -10.36 9.89
N GLU A 62 10.44 -9.88 11.10
CA GLU A 62 9.60 -8.89 11.78
C GLU A 62 9.52 -7.59 10.97
N MET A 63 10.66 -7.10 10.47
CA MET A 63 10.70 -5.92 9.62
C MET A 63 9.92 -6.11 8.30
N TYR A 64 9.99 -7.30 7.71
CA TYR A 64 9.21 -7.64 6.52
C TYR A 64 7.70 -7.60 6.78
N LEU A 65 7.24 -8.16 7.91
CA LEU A 65 5.82 -8.14 8.27
C LEU A 65 5.29 -6.73 8.48
N ILE A 66 6.06 -5.88 9.16
CA ILE A 66 5.71 -4.47 9.39
C ILE A 66 5.57 -3.74 8.04
N GLU A 67 6.50 -3.96 7.11
CA GLU A 67 6.45 -3.30 5.80
C GLU A 67 5.30 -3.81 4.94
N GLN A 68 5.03 -5.12 4.93
CA GLN A 68 3.86 -5.71 4.27
C GLN A 68 2.55 -5.16 4.83
N GLN A 69 2.44 -5.04 6.16
CA GLN A 69 1.28 -4.43 6.79
C GLN A 69 1.11 -2.96 6.38
N ARG A 70 2.20 -2.20 6.29
CA ARG A 70 2.16 -0.81 5.82
C ARG A 70 1.66 -0.70 4.38
N VAL A 71 2.18 -1.53 3.47
CA VAL A 71 1.79 -1.55 2.05
C VAL A 71 0.31 -1.92 1.91
N THR A 72 -0.15 -2.95 2.61
CA THR A 72 -1.56 -3.37 2.58
C THR A 72 -2.49 -2.29 3.13
N MET A 73 -2.12 -1.64 4.24
CA MET A 73 -2.88 -0.51 4.79
C MET A 73 -2.94 0.68 3.83
N GLN A 74 -1.88 0.95 3.08
CA GLN A 74 -1.88 2.00 2.06
C GLN A 74 -2.82 1.66 0.90
N LYS A 75 -2.76 0.42 0.37
CA LYS A 75 -3.67 -0.06 -0.68
C LYS A 75 -5.14 0.02 -0.22
N LEU A 76 -5.41 -0.30 1.05
CA LEU A 76 -6.75 -0.20 1.64
C LEU A 76 -7.25 1.26 1.65
N LYS A 77 -6.43 2.22 2.12
CA LYS A 77 -6.78 3.65 2.10
C LYS A 77 -7.05 4.19 0.70
N GLU A 78 -6.25 3.75 -0.27
CA GLU A 78 -6.47 4.11 -1.68
C GLU A 78 -7.79 3.52 -2.22
N ALA A 79 -8.11 2.28 -1.86
CA ALA A 79 -9.37 1.66 -2.22
C ALA A 79 -10.57 2.37 -1.56
N GLU A 80 -10.48 2.74 -0.29
CA GLU A 80 -11.51 3.52 0.42
C GLU A 80 -11.75 4.87 -0.25
N LYS A 81 -10.68 5.57 -0.65
CA LYS A 81 -10.79 6.84 -1.38
C LYS A 81 -11.49 6.66 -2.73
N LYS A 82 -11.17 5.59 -3.46
CA LYS A 82 -11.87 5.24 -4.72
C LYS A 82 -13.34 4.93 -4.46
N ASN A 83 -13.63 4.16 -3.40
CA ASN A 83 -15.00 3.84 -3.03
C ASN A 83 -15.82 5.10 -2.68
N ALA A 84 -15.25 6.03 -1.92
CA ALA A 84 -15.89 7.31 -1.62
C ALA A 84 -16.17 8.14 -2.89
N ALA A 85 -15.30 8.08 -3.89
CA ALA A 85 -15.54 8.72 -5.18
C ALA A 85 -16.68 8.06 -5.96
N TYR A 86 -16.78 6.73 -5.92
CA TYR A 86 -17.90 5.99 -6.52
C TYR A 86 -19.23 6.31 -5.84
N GLU A 87 -19.28 6.32 -4.51
CA GLU A 87 -20.47 6.71 -3.74
C GLU A 87 -20.96 8.11 -4.10
N LYS A 88 -20.03 9.07 -4.24
CA LYS A 88 -20.37 10.42 -4.69
C LYS A 88 -20.94 10.43 -6.11
N SER A 89 -20.38 9.64 -7.02
CA SER A 89 -20.90 9.52 -8.38
C SER A 89 -22.28 8.87 -8.41
N LEU A 90 -22.52 7.86 -7.57
CA LEU A 90 -23.79 7.18 -7.44
C LEU A 90 -24.89 8.15 -6.97
N TRP A 91 -24.58 8.98 -5.99
CA TRP A 91 -25.49 10.03 -5.53
C TRP A 91 -25.87 11.02 -6.63
N VAL A 92 -24.91 11.43 -7.48
CA VAL A 92 -25.19 12.31 -8.63
C VAL A 92 -26.10 11.63 -9.65
N MET A 93 -25.85 10.36 -9.96
CA MET A 93 -26.70 9.59 -10.88
C MET A 93 -28.13 9.45 -10.35
N ASP A 94 -28.29 9.20 -9.06
CA ASP A 94 -29.60 9.11 -8.40
C ASP A 94 -30.36 10.45 -8.41
N ALA A 95 -29.66 11.57 -8.23
CA ALA A 95 -30.26 12.90 -8.37
C ALA A 95 -30.74 13.16 -9.81
N LEU A 96 -29.93 12.85 -10.81
CA LEU A 96 -30.29 13.01 -12.23
C LEU A 96 -31.47 12.12 -12.63
N GLN A 97 -31.53 10.89 -12.11
CA GLN A 97 -32.64 9.97 -12.34
C GLN A 97 -33.96 10.56 -11.81
N ARG A 98 -33.94 11.13 -10.59
CA ARG A 98 -35.12 11.79 -10.00
C ARG A 98 -35.59 13.01 -10.80
N ASP A 99 -34.65 13.83 -11.29
CA ASP A 99 -34.97 14.98 -12.13
C ASP A 99 -35.62 14.55 -13.46
N LEU A 100 -35.14 13.45 -14.05
CA LEU A 100 -35.70 12.87 -15.26
C LEU A 100 -37.12 12.34 -15.04
N GLU A 101 -37.34 11.62 -13.94
CA GLU A 101 -38.67 11.10 -13.54
C GLU A 101 -39.66 12.25 -13.32
N THR A 102 -39.25 13.29 -12.60
CA THR A 102 -40.07 14.49 -12.36
C THR A 102 -40.44 15.18 -13.67
N SER A 103 -39.49 15.29 -14.61
CA SER A 103 -39.74 15.86 -15.94
C SER A 103 -40.75 15.01 -16.71
N LEU A 104 -40.63 13.67 -16.65
CA LEU A 104 -41.55 12.76 -17.32
C LEU A 104 -42.97 12.84 -16.75
N GLU A 105 -43.11 12.94 -15.43
CA GLU A 105 -44.40 13.17 -14.76
C GLU A 105 -45.05 14.47 -15.24
N TYR A 106 -44.28 15.55 -15.36
CA TYR A 106 -44.76 16.83 -15.91
C TYR A 106 -45.29 16.67 -17.34
N TYR A 107 -44.53 16.02 -18.23
CA TYR A 107 -44.97 15.77 -19.61
C TYR A 107 -46.25 14.94 -19.67
N ASN A 108 -46.36 13.90 -18.83
CA ASN A 108 -47.55 13.05 -18.77
C ASN A 108 -48.80 13.78 -18.22
N ALA A 109 -48.63 14.88 -17.49
CA ALA A 109 -49.74 15.70 -17.00
C ALA A 109 -50.32 16.68 -18.06
N ILE A 110 -49.59 16.95 -19.15
CA ILE A 110 -50.00 17.90 -20.20
C ILE A 110 -51.37 17.56 -20.83
N PRO A 111 -51.70 16.30 -21.19
CA PRO A 111 -53.01 15.97 -21.75
C PRO A 111 -54.17 16.28 -20.80
N ALA A 112 -53.98 16.04 -19.49
CA ALA A 112 -55.00 16.35 -18.49
C ALA A 112 -55.22 17.87 -18.35
N LEU A 113 -54.14 18.65 -18.36
CA LEU A 113 -54.22 20.12 -18.36
C LEU A 113 -54.95 20.66 -19.60
N ASN A 114 -54.63 20.12 -20.78
CA ASN A 114 -55.28 20.51 -22.03
C ASN A 114 -56.78 20.16 -22.05
N ALA A 115 -57.19 19.03 -21.47
CA ALA A 115 -58.60 18.67 -21.34
C ALA A 115 -59.39 19.66 -20.48
N VAL A 116 -58.81 20.12 -19.37
CA VAL A 116 -59.42 21.13 -18.49
C VAL A 116 -59.56 22.48 -19.22
N LEU A 117 -58.54 22.90 -19.96
CA LEU A 117 -58.56 24.17 -20.70
C LEU A 117 -59.48 24.13 -21.93
N GLY A 118 -59.54 23.01 -22.65
CA GLY A 118 -60.37 22.84 -23.86
C GLY A 118 -61.87 22.72 -23.58
N GLY A 119 -62.27 22.19 -22.42
CA GLY A 119 -63.68 22.09 -22.02
C GLY A 119 -64.37 23.42 -21.72
N ALA A 120 -63.62 24.52 -21.62
CA ALA A 120 -64.16 25.84 -21.30
C ALA A 120 -64.74 26.62 -22.51
N GLN A 121 -64.59 26.13 -23.75
CA GLN A 121 -65.03 26.86 -24.96
C GLN A 121 -66.35 26.37 -25.61
N THR A 122 -67.04 25.40 -25.02
CA THR A 122 -68.30 24.85 -25.57
C THR A 122 -69.55 25.22 -24.78
N GLY A 123 -69.53 26.30 -23.99
CA GLY A 123 -70.66 26.81 -23.21
C GLY A 123 -71.19 28.13 -23.75
#